data_AF-A0A3S6JR49-F1
#
_entry.id   AF-A0A3S6JR49-F1
#
_cell.length_a   1.000
_cell.length_b   1.000
_cell.length_c   1.000
_cell.angle_alpha   90.00
_cell.angle_beta   90.00
_cell.angle_gamma   90.00
#
_symmetry.space_group_name_H-M   'P 1'
#
loop_
_entity.id
_entity.type
_entity.pdbx_description
1 polymer ?
#
loop_
_entity_poly.entity_id
_entity_poly.type
_entity_poly.pdbx_seq_one_letter_code
_entity_poly.pdbx_strand_id
1 'polypeptide(L)' 'MAGLTTNIMAQMGKDKPITFKNLERICKALDCTPNDVFSFDDEYKE' A
#
# COMPACT_ATOMS: atom_id res chain seq x y z
N MET A 1 2.43 14.07 -3.95
CA MET A 1 2.89 13.15 -2.88
C MET A 1 1.67 12.64 -2.13
N ALA A 2 1.56 11.35 -1.86
CA ALA A 2 0.35 10.71 -1.31
C ALA A 2 -0.02 11.07 0.15
N GLY A 3 0.59 12.10 0.75
CA GLY A 3 0.35 12.49 2.14
C GLY A 3 0.64 11.37 3.15
N LEU A 4 1.50 10.41 2.78
CA LEU A 4 1.94 9.35 3.66
C LEU A 4 3.05 9.88 4.56
N THR A 5 3.00 9.49 5.84
CA THR A 5 4.08 9.81 6.76
C THR A 5 5.31 8.96 6.43
N THR A 6 6.49 9.46 6.77
CA THR A 6 7.76 8.71 6.66
C THR A 6 7.69 7.35 7.37
N ASN A 7 6.97 7.27 8.49
CA ASN A 7 6.77 6.01 9.20
C ASN A 7 5.93 4.99 8.39
N ILE A 8 4.93 5.42 7.63
CA ILE A 8 4.15 4.51 6.77
C ILE A 8 5.03 4.00 5.63
N MET A 9 5.82 4.88 5.02
CA MET A 9 6.77 4.48 3.97
C MET A 9 7.81 3.47 4.47
N ALA A 10 8.36 3.69 5.67
CA ALA A 10 9.30 2.77 6.30
C ALA A 10 8.68 1.40 6.66
N GLN A 11 7.38 1.34 6.95
CA GLN A 11 6.68 0.08 7.19
C GLN A 11 6.42 -0.69 5.90
N MET A 12 6.05 -0.01 4.81
CA MET A 12 5.90 -0.64 3.49
C MET A 12 7.22 -1.25 3.01
N GLY A 13 8.35 -0.57 3.21
CA GLY A 13 9.68 -1.12 2.88
C GLY A 13 10.18 -2.26 3.80
N LYS A 14 9.39 -2.65 4.80
CA LYS A 14 9.65 -3.81 5.70
C LYS A 14 8.58 -4.89 5.55
N ASP A 15 7.82 -4.86 4.46
CA ASP A 15 6.71 -5.78 4.18
C ASP A 15 5.69 -5.88 5.31
N LYS A 16 5.49 -4.78 6.05
CA LYS A 16 4.49 -4.72 7.12
C LYS A 16 3.10 -4.40 6.56
N PRO A 17 2.03 -4.94 7.18
CA PRO A 17 0.66 -4.62 6.80
C PRO A 17 0.38 -3.12 6.84
N ILE A 18 -0.40 -2.63 5.87
CA ILE A 18 -0.93 -1.27 5.83
C ILE A 18 -2.45 -1.28 6.05
N THR A 19 -3.00 -0.13 6.43
CA THR A 19 -4.45 0.04 6.55
C THR A 19 -5.08 0.42 5.21
N PHE A 20 -6.37 0.15 5.03
CA PHE A 20 -7.13 0.60 3.86
C PHE A 20 -7.12 2.13 3.67
N LYS A 21 -6.99 2.92 4.75
CA LYS A 21 -6.86 4.38 4.67
C LYS A 21 -5.55 4.81 4.01
N ASN A 22 -4.47 4.05 4.24
CA ASN A 22 -3.19 4.30 3.57
C ASN A 22 -3.30 3.95 2.09
N LEU A 23 -3.94 2.81 1.78
CA LEU A 23 -4.21 2.39 0.41
C LEU A 23 -5.07 3.42 -0.36
N GLU A 24 -6.16 3.93 0.23
CA GLU A 24 -6.99 4.99 -0.36
C GLU A 24 -6.16 6.24 -0.74
N ARG A 25 -5.25 6.66 0.15
CA ARG A 25 -4.37 7.82 -0.10
C ARG A 25 -3.40 7.57 -1.24
N ILE A 26 -2.87 6.35 -1.35
CA ILE A 26 -2.01 5.94 -2.47
C ILE A 26 -2.79 6.02 -3.78
N CYS A 27 -3.96 5.38 -3.82
CA CYS A 27 -4.84 5.37 -4.99
C CYS A 27 -5.19 6.79 -5.46
N LYS A 28 -5.60 7.67 -4.55
CA LYS A 28 -5.92 9.08 -4.88
C LYS A 28 -4.73 9.88 -5.40
N ALA A 29 -3.52 9.56 -4.93
CA ALA A 29 -2.31 10.28 -5.31
C ALA A 29 -1.71 9.81 -6.62
N LEU A 30 -1.97 8.56 -6.99
CA LEU A 30 -1.53 7.93 -8.22
C LEU A 30 -2.63 7.93 -9.30
N ASP A 31 -3.83 8.40 -8.97
CA ASP A 31 -5.03 8.33 -9.82
C ASP A 31 -5.30 6.90 -10.33
N CYS A 32 -5.26 5.94 -9.40
CA CYS A 32 -5.43 4.51 -9.69
C CYS A 32 -6.43 3.84 -8.74
N THR A 33 -6.68 2.55 -8.95
CA THR A 33 -7.55 1.72 -8.11
C THR A 33 -6.73 0.74 -7.26
N PRO A 34 -7.30 0.18 -6.18
CA PRO A 34 -6.66 -0.86 -5.37
C PRO A 34 -6.02 -2.01 -6.17
N ASN A 35 -6.68 -2.45 -7.25
CA ASN A 35 -6.21 -3.55 -8.10
C ASN A 35 -4.92 -3.20 -8.87
N ASP A 36 -4.59 -1.91 -9.00
CA ASP A 36 -3.37 -1.44 -9.65
C ASP A 36 -2.18 -1.35 -8.67
N VAL A 37 -2.43 -1.48 -7.36
CA VAL A 37 -1.43 -1.21 -6.30
C VAL A 37 -0.94 -2.49 -5.62
N PHE A 38 -1.78 -3.52 -5.51
CA PHE A 38 -1.40 -4.81 -4.94
C PHE A 38 -1.97 -5.97 -5.75
N SER A 39 -1.36 -7.13 -5.55
CA SER A 39 -1.78 -8.38 -6.14
C SER A 39 -1.71 -9.46 -5.07
N PHE A 40 -2.51 -10.50 -5.23
CA PHE A 40 -2.36 -11.69 -4.40
C PHE A 40 -1.15 -12.47 -4.89
N ASP A 41 -0.28 -12.82 -3.96
CA ASP A 41 0.83 -13.72 -4.22
C ASP A 41 0.36 -15.15 -3.91
N ASP A 42 -0.01 -15.89 -4.96
CA ASP A 42 -0.53 -17.25 -4.84
C ASP A 42 0.52 -18.25 -4.29
N GLU A 43 1.79 -17.85 -4.22
CA GLU A 43 2.87 -18.65 -3.59
C GLU A 43 3.00 -18.43 -2.08
N TYR A 44 2.35 -17.40 -1.51
CA TYR A 44 2.41 -17.15 -0.08
C TYR A 44 1.57 -18.19 0.69
N LYS A 45 2.26 -19.16 1.32
CA LYS A 45 1.66 -20.11 2.27
C LYS A 45 1.83 -19.58 3.70
N GLU A 46 0.70 -19.39 4.38
CA GLU A 46 0.61 -18.97 5.79
C GLU A 46 1.36 -19.92 6.74
#